data_AF-A0AAU7IHC0-F1
#
_entry.id   AF-A0AAU7IHC0-F1
#
_cell.length_a   1.000
_cell.length_b   1.000
_cell.length_c   1.000
_cell.angle_alpha   90.00
_cell.angle_beta   90.00
_cell.angle_gamma   90.00
#
_symmetry.space_group_name_H-M   'P 1'
#
loop_
_entity.id
_entity.type
_entity.pdbx_description
1 polymer ?
#
loop_
_entity_poly.entity_id
_entity_poly.type
_entity_poly.pdbx_seq_one_letter_code
_entity_poly.pdbx_strand_id
1 'polypeptide(L)'
;MRQATAAELRKNTAGIIRAPRRMPVAEAVHKYMRVPVGVGNSVTQSEKTTAEQQANSRKTQAKRNEQKMTLTGPCRPKHVPLTAEAGVTTSGFGSREDRAWVVESLVFSLTSAGFSYTYNLVVDIRKPAAASKKSEKQDKTSPSYFG
;
A
#
# COMPACT_ATOMS: atom_id res chain seq x y z
N MET A 1 67.55 -26.76 4.49
CA MET A 1 66.71 -27.69 5.27
C MET A 1 66.72 -27.25 6.72
N ARG A 2 65.56 -26.94 7.33
CA ARG A 2 65.47 -26.44 8.71
C ARG A 2 65.19 -27.63 9.63
N GLN A 3 66.15 -28.01 10.46
CA GLN A 3 66.01 -29.13 11.40
C GLN A 3 65.09 -28.71 12.56
N ALA A 4 64.10 -29.54 12.89
CA ALA A 4 63.19 -29.29 14.01
C ALA A 4 63.92 -29.59 15.32
N THR A 5 64.04 -28.57 16.18
CA THR A 5 64.76 -28.66 17.45
C THR A 5 63.91 -29.40 18.50
N ALA A 6 64.52 -30.23 19.34
CA ALA A 6 63.82 -31.07 20.35
C ALA A 6 62.88 -30.28 21.29
N ALA A 7 63.12 -28.98 21.49
CA ALA A 7 62.24 -28.08 22.24
C ALA A 7 60.89 -27.80 21.54
N GLU A 8 60.84 -27.78 20.21
CA GLU A 8 59.59 -27.65 19.44
C GLU A 8 58.75 -28.92 19.53
N LEU A 9 59.38 -30.09 19.47
CA LEU A 9 58.68 -31.37 19.62
C LEU A 9 58.04 -31.53 21.01
N ARG A 10 58.75 -31.12 22.08
CA ARG A 10 58.21 -31.16 23.46
C ARG A 10 57.01 -30.24 23.70
N LYS A 11 56.96 -29.07 23.05
CA LYS A 11 55.80 -28.16 23.13
C LYS A 11 54.58 -28.74 22.43
N ASN A 12 54.80 -29.48 21.34
CA ASN A 12 53.74 -30.11 20.56
C ASN A 12 53.14 -31.32 21.29
N THR A 13 53.96 -32.17 21.91
CA THR A 13 53.49 -33.34 22.67
C THR A 13 52.75 -32.97 23.96
N ALA A 14 53.07 -31.83 24.59
CA ALA A 14 52.35 -31.34 25.78
C ALA A 14 50.86 -31.03 25.51
N GLY A 15 50.48 -30.77 24.25
CA GLY A 15 49.08 -30.59 23.85
C GLY A 15 48.30 -31.90 23.73
N ILE A 16 48.99 -33.03 23.55
CA ILE A 16 48.40 -34.36 23.30
C ILE A 16 47.97 -35.03 24.61
N ILE A 17 48.74 -34.84 25.69
CA ILE A 17 48.49 -35.45 27.02
C ILE A 17 47.52 -34.59 27.86
N ARG A 18 47.23 -33.37 27.40
CA ARG A 18 46.36 -32.44 28.11
C ARG A 18 44.90 -32.79 27.83
N ALA A 19 44.15 -33.09 28.90
CA ALA A 19 42.71 -33.28 28.80
C ALA A 19 42.07 -32.09 28.04
N PRO A 20 41.24 -32.35 27.01
CA PRO A 20 40.62 -31.28 26.24
C PRO A 20 39.86 -30.38 27.20
N ARG A 21 40.18 -29.08 27.16
CA ARG A 21 39.44 -28.10 27.97
C ARG A 21 37.97 -28.23 27.59
N ARG A 22 37.11 -28.52 28.57
CA ARG A 22 35.66 -28.61 28.36
C ARG A 22 35.20 -27.28 27.77
N MET A 23 34.90 -27.28 26.47
CA MET A 23 34.25 -26.16 25.80
C MET A 23 32.78 -26.15 26.26
N PRO A 24 32.22 -24.99 26.65
CA PRO A 24 30.80 -24.90 26.91
C PRO A 24 30.01 -25.30 25.66
N VAL A 25 28.93 -26.06 25.85
CA VAL A 25 28.15 -26.65 24.74
C VAL A 25 27.69 -25.59 23.75
N ALA A 26 27.34 -24.38 24.20
CA ALA A 26 26.96 -23.27 23.33
C ALA A 26 28.07 -22.84 22.35
N GLU A 27 29.33 -22.84 22.81
CA GLU A 27 30.49 -22.48 21.99
C GLU A 27 30.88 -23.62 21.04
N ALA A 28 30.68 -24.88 21.47
CA ALA A 28 30.86 -26.06 20.62
C ALA A 28 29.79 -26.14 19.52
N VAL A 29 28.54 -25.85 19.86
CA VAL A 29 27.45 -25.71 18.89
C VAL A 29 27.81 -24.60 17.92
N HIS A 30 28.20 -23.41 18.36
CA HIS A 30 28.56 -22.33 17.43
C HIS A 30 29.76 -22.66 16.52
N LYS A 31 30.78 -23.35 17.04
CA LYS A 31 32.01 -23.67 16.31
C LYS A 31 31.87 -24.86 15.35
N TYR A 32 31.10 -25.89 15.73
CA TYR A 32 31.02 -27.15 14.98
C TYR A 32 29.64 -27.40 14.38
N MET A 33 28.58 -26.86 14.97
CA MET A 33 27.24 -26.86 14.39
C MET A 33 26.99 -25.50 13.76
N ARG A 34 27.21 -25.39 12.45
CA ARG A 34 26.51 -24.36 11.68
C ARG A 34 25.02 -24.70 11.71
N VAL A 35 24.34 -24.32 12.79
CA VAL A 35 22.90 -24.12 12.75
C VAL A 35 22.71 -23.03 11.71
N PRO A 36 22.02 -23.29 10.60
CA PRO A 36 21.59 -22.22 9.73
C PRO A 36 20.72 -21.33 10.61
N VAL A 37 21.29 -20.25 11.15
CA VAL A 37 20.51 -19.11 11.63
C VAL A 37 19.73 -18.73 10.41
N GLY A 38 18.43 -19.07 10.41
CA GLY A 38 17.61 -19.10 9.22
C GLY A 38 17.91 -17.87 8.40
N VAL A 39 18.59 -18.07 7.27
CA VAL A 39 18.61 -17.09 6.20
C VAL A 39 17.13 -16.91 5.95
N GLY A 40 16.58 -15.80 6.45
CA GLY A 40 15.15 -15.55 6.45
C GLY A 40 14.65 -15.89 5.07
N ASN A 41 13.70 -16.83 4.98
CA ASN A 41 13.23 -17.45 3.75
C ASN A 41 13.32 -16.44 2.60
N SER A 42 14.29 -16.62 1.71
CA SER A 42 14.48 -15.73 0.55
C SER A 42 13.30 -15.80 -0.43
N VAL A 43 12.34 -16.69 -0.15
CA VAL A 43 11.08 -16.88 -0.87
C VAL A 43 9.94 -15.99 -0.33
N THR A 44 10.04 -15.44 0.89
CA THR A 44 8.98 -14.56 1.46
C THR A 44 9.32 -13.06 1.42
N GLN A 45 10.55 -12.68 1.06
CA GLN A 45 10.93 -11.26 1.03
C GLN A 45 10.37 -10.49 -0.17
N SER A 46 10.05 -11.18 -1.27
CA SER A 46 9.22 -10.65 -2.36
C SER A 46 7.79 -10.31 -1.91
N GLU A 47 7.35 -10.79 -0.76
CA GLU A 47 6.00 -10.54 -0.25
C GLU A 47 5.86 -9.20 0.46
N LYS A 48 6.90 -8.61 1.06
CA LYS A 48 6.72 -7.39 1.87
C LYS A 48 6.41 -6.15 1.02
N THR A 49 7.20 -5.90 -0.03
CA THR A 49 6.98 -4.77 -0.95
C THR A 49 5.67 -4.95 -1.72
N THR A 50 5.39 -6.17 -2.17
CA THR A 50 4.14 -6.52 -2.83
C THR A 50 2.93 -6.36 -1.89
N ALA A 51 3.04 -6.77 -0.63
CA ALA A 51 1.99 -6.62 0.37
C ALA A 51 1.73 -5.15 0.72
N GLU A 52 2.78 -4.34 0.85
CA GLU A 52 2.64 -2.89 1.05
C GLU A 52 1.97 -2.22 -0.16
N GLN A 53 2.37 -2.60 -1.38
CA GLN A 53 1.74 -2.12 -2.61
C GLN A 53 0.27 -2.53 -2.70
N GLN A 54 -0.07 -3.78 -2.36
CA GLN A 54 -1.44 -4.26 -2.32
C GLN A 54 -2.26 -3.54 -1.26
N ALA A 55 -1.71 -3.35 -0.05
CA ALA A 55 -2.37 -2.63 1.03
C ALA A 55 -2.67 -1.17 0.63
N ASN A 56 -1.70 -0.49 0.03
CA ASN A 56 -1.87 0.89 -0.46
C ASN A 56 -2.87 0.98 -1.61
N SER A 57 -2.85 0.00 -2.53
CA SER A 57 -3.82 -0.08 -3.63
C SER A 57 -5.24 -0.28 -3.11
N ARG A 58 -5.43 -1.20 -2.14
CA ARG A 58 -6.72 -1.44 -1.51
C ARG A 58 -7.23 -0.23 -0.73
N LYS A 59 -6.38 0.46 0.02
CA LYS A 59 -6.74 1.72 0.71
C LYS A 59 -7.18 2.80 -0.27
N THR A 60 -6.46 2.95 -1.38
CA THR A 60 -6.79 3.94 -2.42
C THR A 60 -8.11 3.60 -3.10
N GLN A 61 -8.34 2.32 -3.39
CA GLN A 61 -9.60 1.84 -3.96
C GLN A 61 -10.78 2.01 -2.99
N ALA A 62 -10.58 1.74 -1.69
CA ALA A 62 -11.59 1.96 -0.66
C ALA A 62 -11.95 3.44 -0.57
N LYS A 63 -10.95 4.33 -0.44
CA LYS A 63 -11.15 5.79 -0.42
C LYS A 63 -11.88 6.29 -1.66
N ARG A 64 -11.56 5.72 -2.81
CA ARG A 64 -12.22 6.01 -4.08
C ARG A 64 -13.70 5.61 -4.04
N ASN A 65 -14.00 4.40 -3.53
CA ASN A 65 -15.35 3.86 -3.48
C ASN A 65 -16.23 4.41 -2.34
N GLU A 66 -15.63 5.03 -1.32
CA GLU A 66 -16.35 5.67 -0.21
C GLU A 66 -17.29 6.78 -0.69
N GLN A 67 -16.95 7.45 -1.80
CA GLN A 67 -17.68 8.60 -2.31
C GLN A 67 -17.94 8.41 -3.81
N LYS A 68 -19.20 8.09 -4.12
CA LYS A 68 -19.70 7.94 -5.47
C LYS A 68 -20.89 8.87 -5.69
N MET A 69 -21.07 9.30 -6.93
CA MET A 69 -22.21 10.11 -7.33
C MET A 69 -22.76 9.57 -8.65
N THR A 70 -24.08 9.41 -8.74
CA THR A 70 -24.73 9.07 -10.01
C THR A 70 -25.51 10.29 -10.48
N LEU A 71 -25.27 10.69 -11.73
CA LEU A 71 -25.91 11.83 -12.34
C LEU A 71 -26.64 11.40 -13.61
N THR A 72 -27.93 11.69 -13.65
CA THR A 72 -28.82 11.26 -14.73
C THR A 72 -29.57 12.47 -15.28
N GLY A 73 -29.76 12.52 -16.59
CA GLY A 73 -30.56 13.57 -17.20
C GLY A 73 -30.68 13.49 -18.71
N PRO A 74 -31.32 14.49 -19.34
CA PRO A 74 -31.38 14.59 -20.79
C PRO A 74 -29.98 14.84 -21.36
N CYS A 75 -29.62 14.08 -22.39
CA CYS A 75 -28.32 14.18 -23.01
C CYS A 75 -28.24 15.43 -23.90
N ARG A 76 -27.27 16.28 -23.63
CA ARG A 76 -26.95 17.45 -24.44
C ARG A 76 -25.75 17.11 -25.34
N PRO A 77 -25.55 17.78 -26.48
CA PRO A 77 -24.38 17.53 -27.34
C PRO A 77 -23.03 17.59 -26.61
N LYS A 78 -22.92 18.41 -25.56
CA LYS A 78 -21.73 18.52 -24.69
C LYS A 78 -21.41 17.25 -23.89
N HIS A 79 -22.39 16.38 -23.69
CA HIS A 79 -22.26 15.13 -22.93
C HIS A 79 -21.75 13.97 -23.79
N VAL A 80 -22.04 14.00 -25.10
CA VAL A 80 -21.65 12.96 -26.05
C VAL A 80 -20.13 12.69 -26.11
N PRO A 81 -19.24 13.70 -26.12
CA PRO A 81 -17.80 13.44 -26.18
C PRO A 81 -17.20 12.97 -24.85
N LEU A 82 -17.98 12.89 -23.76
CA LEU A 82 -17.46 12.39 -22.48
C LEU A 82 -17.20 10.89 -22.56
N THR A 83 -15.99 10.50 -22.17
CA THR A 83 -15.54 9.10 -22.12
C THR A 83 -15.46 8.62 -20.67
N ALA A 84 -15.30 7.31 -20.49
CA ALA A 84 -14.78 6.79 -19.23
C ALA A 84 -13.42 7.45 -18.94
N GLU A 85 -13.11 7.68 -17.68
CA GLU A 85 -11.93 8.44 -17.21
C GLU A 85 -11.95 9.96 -17.47
N ALA A 86 -13.02 10.51 -18.04
CA ALA A 86 -13.16 11.96 -18.16
C ALA A 86 -13.27 12.62 -16.77
N GLY A 87 -12.61 13.76 -16.60
CA GLY A 87 -12.71 14.57 -15.39
C GLY A 87 -13.97 15.43 -15.42
N VAL A 88 -14.78 15.36 -14.36
CA VAL A 88 -16.02 16.14 -14.21
C VAL A 88 -15.93 16.93 -12.91
N THR A 89 -16.28 18.21 -12.95
CA THR A 89 -16.38 19.04 -11.74
C THR A 89 -17.81 19.43 -11.50
N THR A 90 -18.29 19.22 -10.28
CA THR A 90 -19.60 19.64 -9.83
C THR A 90 -19.50 20.96 -9.08
N SER A 91 -20.54 21.78 -9.20
CA SER A 91 -20.69 23.05 -8.49
C SER A 91 -22.17 23.29 -8.18
N GLY A 92 -22.47 23.84 -7.01
CA GLY A 92 -23.83 24.17 -6.58
C GLY A 92 -24.56 23.07 -5.81
N PHE A 93 -23.91 21.94 -5.53
CA PHE A 93 -24.44 20.89 -4.65
C PHE A 93 -24.01 21.04 -3.18
N GLY A 94 -23.00 21.87 -2.91
CA GLY A 94 -22.48 22.13 -1.56
C GLY A 94 -21.05 21.61 -1.36
N SER A 95 -20.47 21.92 -0.21
CA SER A 95 -19.04 21.71 0.06
C SER A 95 -18.59 20.24 0.01
N ARG A 96 -19.52 19.29 0.18
CA ARG A 96 -19.22 17.86 0.09
C ARG A 96 -19.34 17.35 -1.35
N GLU A 97 -20.32 17.81 -2.10
CA GLU A 97 -20.62 17.26 -3.42
C GLU A 97 -19.89 18.02 -4.53
N ASP A 98 -19.49 19.27 -4.29
CA ASP A 98 -18.75 20.12 -5.23
C ASP A 98 -17.25 19.81 -5.22
N ARG A 99 -16.82 18.98 -6.16
CA ARG A 99 -15.43 18.50 -6.23
C ARG A 99 -15.10 17.97 -7.63
N ALA A 100 -13.84 17.55 -7.79
CA ALA A 100 -13.39 16.83 -8.95
C ALA A 100 -13.77 15.33 -8.87
N TRP A 101 -14.39 14.85 -9.92
CA TRP A 101 -14.82 13.48 -10.14
C TRP A 101 -14.17 12.91 -11.39
N VAL A 102 -14.09 11.60 -11.43
CA VAL A 102 -13.74 10.80 -12.61
C VAL A 102 -14.96 9.96 -12.99
N VAL A 103 -15.28 9.92 -14.28
CA VAL A 103 -16.33 9.04 -14.80
C VAL A 103 -15.86 7.59 -14.76
N GLU A 104 -16.46 6.80 -13.87
CA GLU A 104 -16.21 5.35 -13.76
C GLU A 104 -16.96 4.58 -14.84
N SER A 105 -18.22 4.95 -15.08
CA SER A 105 -19.01 4.40 -16.17
C SER A 105 -20.03 5.40 -16.66
N LEU A 106 -20.39 5.27 -17.93
CA LEU A 106 -21.39 6.10 -18.58
C LEU A 106 -22.31 5.22 -19.43
N VAL A 107 -23.59 5.54 -19.40
CA VAL A 107 -24.61 4.88 -20.20
C VAL A 107 -25.40 5.94 -20.92
N PHE A 108 -25.47 5.83 -22.24
CA PHE A 108 -26.37 6.62 -23.07
C PHE A 108 -27.55 5.77 -23.47
N SER A 109 -28.76 6.31 -23.36
CA SER A 109 -29.99 5.61 -23.73
C SER A 109 -30.78 6.47 -24.71
N LEU A 110 -31.14 5.88 -25.86
CA LEU A 110 -31.97 6.51 -26.87
C LEU A 110 -33.33 5.80 -26.90
N THR A 111 -34.38 6.52 -26.55
CA THR A 111 -35.76 6.02 -26.54
C THR A 111 -36.65 6.96 -27.36
N SER A 112 -37.90 6.58 -27.61
CA SER A 112 -38.90 7.46 -28.24
C SER A 112 -39.17 8.74 -27.43
N ALA A 113 -38.91 8.73 -26.12
CA ALA A 113 -39.01 9.90 -25.25
C ALA A 113 -37.78 10.84 -25.37
N GLY A 114 -36.72 10.40 -26.03
CA GLY A 114 -35.51 11.19 -26.27
C GLY A 114 -34.22 10.48 -25.86
N PHE A 115 -33.13 11.26 -25.89
CA PHE A 115 -31.77 10.80 -25.56
C PHE A 115 -31.40 11.21 -24.14
N SER A 116 -31.03 10.24 -23.30
CA SER A 116 -30.63 10.45 -21.91
C SER A 116 -29.25 9.88 -21.63
N TYR A 117 -28.66 10.33 -20.53
CA TYR A 117 -27.38 9.83 -20.05
C TYR A 117 -27.44 9.55 -18.55
N THR A 118 -26.62 8.59 -18.13
CA THR A 118 -26.34 8.28 -16.73
C THR A 118 -24.83 8.18 -16.56
N TYR A 119 -24.26 9.00 -15.69
CA TYR A 119 -22.84 8.97 -15.31
C TYR A 119 -22.68 8.46 -13.89
N ASN A 120 -21.85 7.45 -13.73
CA ASN A 120 -21.37 7.02 -12.43
C ASN A 120 -20.00 7.64 -12.21
N LEU A 121 -19.93 8.47 -11.18
CA LEU A 121 -18.81 9.32 -10.87
C LEU A 121 -18.18 8.86 -9.56
N VAL A 122 -16.88 9.01 -9.51
CA VAL A 122 -16.04 8.54 -8.42
C VAL A 122 -14.99 9.61 -8.12
N VAL A 123 -14.60 9.79 -6.86
CA VAL A 123 -13.69 10.89 -6.48
C VAL A 123 -12.37 10.80 -7.22
N ASP A 124 -11.93 11.94 -7.77
CA ASP A 124 -10.60 12.05 -8.37
C ASP A 124 -9.52 12.08 -7.27
N ILE A 125 -8.82 10.96 -7.11
CA ILE A 125 -7.71 10.83 -6.15
C ILE A 125 -6.47 11.64 -6.55
N ARG A 126 -6.36 12.09 -7.81
CA ARG A 126 -5.23 12.91 -8.29
C ARG A 126 -5.40 14.37 -7.89
N LYS A 127 -6.65 14.80 -7.70
CA LYS A 127 -7.01 16.15 -7.28
C LYS A 127 -7.75 16.06 -5.94
N PRO A 128 -7.01 15.94 -4.81
CA PRO A 128 -7.67 16.00 -3.51
C PRO A 128 -8.47 17.29 -3.43
N ALA A 129 -9.71 17.20 -2.96
CA ALA A 129 -10.54 18.38 -2.69
C ALA A 129 -9.67 19.37 -1.91
N ALA A 130 -9.55 20.61 -2.41
CA ALA A 130 -8.77 21.63 -1.75
C ALA A 130 -9.20 21.64 -0.28
N ALA A 131 -8.26 21.42 0.64
CA ALA A 131 -8.52 21.58 2.05
C ALA A 131 -9.09 22.99 2.20
N SER A 132 -10.39 23.09 2.45
CA SER A 132 -11.01 24.35 2.80
C SER A 132 -10.14 24.92 3.92
N LYS A 133 -9.62 26.12 3.67
CA LYS A 133 -8.72 26.80 4.59
C LYS A 133 -9.29 26.69 5.99
N LYS A 134 -8.40 26.37 6.92
CA LYS A 134 -8.59 26.25 8.36
C LYS A 134 -9.15 27.56 8.94
N SER A 135 -10.45 27.84 8.80
CA SER A 135 -11.21 28.84 9.56
C SER A 135 -12.67 28.92 9.09
N GLU A 136 -13.53 28.04 9.58
CA GLU A 136 -14.91 28.45 9.84
C GLU A 136 -15.39 27.69 11.07
N LYS A 137 -15.77 28.45 12.10
CA LYS A 137 -16.31 27.95 13.36
C LYS A 137 -17.40 26.94 13.02
N GLN A 138 -17.32 25.77 13.65
CA GLN A 138 -18.38 24.78 13.69
C GLN A 138 -19.65 25.47 14.23
N ASP A 139 -20.53 25.88 13.32
CA ASP A 139 -21.84 26.41 13.70
C ASP A 139 -22.69 25.20 14.14
N LYS A 140 -23.05 25.17 15.42
CA LYS A 140 -23.70 24.03 16.09
C LYS A 140 -25.18 23.90 15.73
N THR A 141 -25.61 24.45 14.60
CA THR A 141 -27.02 24.61 14.23
C THR A 141 -27.40 23.72 13.05
N SER A 142 -26.88 22.50 13.00
CA SER A 142 -27.30 21.51 12.02
C SER A 142 -27.39 20.14 12.69
N PRO A 143 -28.57 19.48 12.69
CA PRO A 143 -28.70 18.13 13.21
C PRO A 143 -27.73 17.19 12.49
N SER A 144 -26.78 16.61 13.23
CA SER A 144 -25.88 15.58 12.75
C SER A 144 -26.68 14.28 12.55
N TYR A 145 -27.14 14.03 11.33
CA TYR A 145 -27.98 12.86 11.02
C TYR A 145 -27.21 11.53 10.97
N PHE A 146 -25.88 11.57 11.06
CA PHE A 146 -25.04 10.38 11.12
C PHE A 146 -23.94 10.64 12.15
N GLY A 147 -24.01 9.90 13.25
CA GLY A 147 -22.95 9.82 14.26
C GLY A 147 -21.72 9.08 13.75
#